data_AF-A0A8J4Q720-F1
#
_entry.id   AF-A0A8J4Q720-F1
#
_cell.length_a   1.000
_cell.length_b   1.000
_cell.length_c   1.000
_cell.angle_alpha   90.00
_cell.angle_beta   90.00
_cell.angle_gamma   90.00
#
_symmetry.space_group_name_H-M   'P 1'
#
loop_
_entity.id
_entity.type
_entity.pdbx_description
1 polymer ?
#
loop_
_entity_poly.entity_id
_entity_poly.type
_entity_poly.pdbx_seq_one_letter_code
_entity_poly.pdbx_strand_id
1 'polypeptide(L)' 'MTWVEVLPPALIIGGAFCLFGVGLDKAHRAFNHGKPHRYARERVDYVMDARDSALLDFRSLRQNPKKLDNYVESIFGKQK' A
#
# COMPACT_ATOMS: atom_id res chain seq x y z
N MET A 1 45.73 5.44 17.08
CA MET A 1 44.69 6.00 16.19
C MET A 1 43.62 4.96 15.88
N THR A 2 43.05 4.31 16.91
CA THR A 2 42.10 3.19 16.75
C THR A 2 40.68 3.64 16.42
N TRP A 3 40.29 4.85 16.85
CA TRP A 3 38.93 5.37 16.65
C TRP A 3 38.60 5.68 15.19
N VAL A 4 39.61 6.03 14.39
CA VAL A 4 39.44 6.36 12.97
C VAL A 4 39.20 5.10 12.13
N GLU A 5 39.75 3.96 12.54
CA GLU A 5 39.57 2.65 11.86
C GLU A 5 38.15 2.11 11.99
N VAL A 6 37.39 2.56 13.01
CA VAL A 6 36.00 2.16 13.25
C VAL A 6 35.00 3.02 12.47
N LEU A 7 35.43 4.19 11.97
CA LEU A 7 34.54 5.08 11.20
C LEU A 7 34.07 4.49 9.87
N PRO A 8 34.93 3.87 9.03
CA PRO A 8 34.48 3.27 7.78
C PRO A 8 33.37 2.21 7.95
N PRO A 9 33.51 1.18 8.82
CA PRO A 9 32.42 0.21 8.99
C PRO A 9 31.16 0.85 9.59
N ALA A 10 31.29 1.81 10.50
CA ALA A 10 30.15 2.53 11.06
C ALA A 10 29.38 3.33 9.99
N LEU A 11 30.08 4.01 9.09
CA LEU A 11 29.47 4.75 7.98
C LEU A 11 28.78 3.83 6.97
N ILE A 12 29.36 2.67 6.68
CA ILE A 12 28.75 1.68 5.78
C ILE A 12 27.44 1.16 6.39
N ILE A 13 27.46 0.80 7.67
CA ILE A 13 26.28 0.30 8.37
C ILE A 13 25.21 1.39 8.48
N GLY A 14 25.58 2.61 8.88
CA GLY A 14 24.66 3.74 8.95
C GLY A 14 24.03 4.08 7.60
N GLY A 15 24.85 4.10 6.54
CA GLY A 15 24.38 4.30 5.17
C GLY A 15 23.40 3.21 4.72
N ALA A 16 23.68 1.94 5.05
CA ALA A 16 22.78 0.84 4.75
C ALA A 16 21.42 1.00 5.43
N PHE A 17 21.38 1.36 6.72
CA PHE A 17 20.12 1.61 7.43
C PHE A 17 19.33 2.76 6.83
N CYS A 18 19.98 3.85 6.43
CA CYS A 18 19.32 4.95 5.73
C CYS A 18 18.69 4.49 4.41
N LEU A 19 19.42 3.69 3.62
CA LEU A 19 18.90 3.13 2.37
C LEU A 19 17.71 2.21 2.61
N PHE A 20 17.74 1.37 3.65
CA PHE A 20 16.60 0.53 4.01
C PHE A 20 15.39 1.35 4.42
N GLY A 21 15.54 2.38 5.25
CA GLY A 21 14.44 3.24 5.67
C GLY A 21 13.76 3.93 4.49
N VAL A 22 14.55 4.56 3.62
CA VAL A 22 14.03 5.23 2.41
C VAL A 22 13.44 4.22 1.42
N GLY A 23 14.09 3.07 1.25
CA GLY A 23 13.63 2.00 0.37
C GLY A 23 12.27 1.45 0.81
N LEU A 24 12.09 1.20 2.11
CA LEU A 24 10.83 0.71 2.68
C LEU A 24 9.70 1.73 2.54
N ASP A 25 9.94 3.02 2.80
CA ASP A 25 8.90 4.06 2.61
C ASP A 25 8.49 4.17 1.13
N LYS A 26 9.45 4.17 0.21
CA LYS A 26 9.16 4.18 -1.24
C LYS A 26 8.39 2.94 -1.69
N ALA A 27 8.83 1.76 -1.26
CA ALA A 27 8.15 0.50 -1.59
C ALA A 27 6.72 0.50 -1.04
N HIS A 28 6.52 0.91 0.22
CA HIS A 28 5.20 0.97 0.83
C HIS A 28 4.25 1.89 0.05
N ARG A 29 4.72 3.09 -0.33
CA ARG A 29 3.92 4.01 -1.15
C ARG A 29 3.61 3.43 -2.52
N ALA A 30 4.55 2.73 -3.16
CA ALA A 30 4.31 2.08 -4.45
C ALA A 30 3.18 1.04 -4.37
N PHE A 31 3.15 0.22 -3.31
CA PHE A 31 2.10 -0.78 -3.12
C PHE A 31 0.76 -0.22 -2.63
N ASN A 32 0.74 0.96 -1.98
CA ASN A 32 -0.47 1.56 -1.42
C ASN A 32 -0.99 2.76 -2.23
N HIS A 33 -0.83 2.73 -3.56
CA HIS A 33 -1.30 3.78 -4.48
C HIS A 33 -0.81 5.19 -4.11
N GLY A 34 0.44 5.29 -3.65
CA GLY A 34 1.07 6.54 -3.23
C GLY A 34 0.73 6.99 -1.80
N LYS A 35 -0.13 6.26 -1.07
CA LYS A 35 -0.49 6.63 0.30
C LYS A 35 0.68 6.42 1.27
N PRO A 36 0.92 7.35 2.21
CA PRO A 36 1.94 7.18 3.23
C PRO A 36 1.57 6.07 4.23
N HIS A 37 2.57 5.56 4.93
CA HIS A 37 2.39 4.54 5.95
C HIS A 37 1.53 5.06 7.11
N ARG A 38 0.53 4.28 7.54
CA ARG A 38 -0.22 4.51 8.78
C ARG A 38 0.40 3.68 9.89
N TYR A 39 1.12 4.32 10.81
CA TYR A 39 1.88 3.66 11.87
C TYR A 39 1.01 3.07 12.99
N ALA A 40 -0.14 3.70 13.28
CA ALA A 40 -1.11 3.20 14.23
C ALA A 40 -2.43 2.97 13.48
N ARG A 41 -2.98 1.76 13.61
CA ARG A 41 -4.29 1.40 13.07
C ARG A 41 -5.15 0.83 14.17
N GLU A 42 -6.27 1.47 14.40
CA GLU A 42 -7.30 0.97 15.30
C GLU A 42 -8.30 0.11 14.54
N ARG A 43 -9.13 -0.65 15.26
CA ARG A 43 -10.16 -1.51 14.65
C ARG A 43 -11.07 -0.72 13.70
N VAL A 44 -11.36 0.54 14.04
CA VAL A 44 -12.17 1.43 13.22
C VAL A 44 -11.50 1.74 11.88
N ASP A 45 -10.18 1.94 11.85
CA ASP A 45 -9.44 2.24 10.61
C ASP A 45 -9.53 1.08 9.61
N TYR A 46 -9.46 -0.16 10.09
CA TYR A 46 -9.63 -1.33 9.22
C TYR A 46 -11.03 -1.38 8.59
N VAL A 47 -12.07 -1.07 9.37
CA VAL A 47 -13.45 -1.05 8.86
C VAL A 47 -13.65 0.10 7.87
N MET A 48 -13.08 1.27 8.15
CA MET A 48 -13.16 2.43 7.27
C MET A 48 -12.41 2.19 5.96
N ASP A 49 -11.21 1.62 5.99
CA ASP A 49 -10.44 1.30 4.78
C ASP A 49 -11.18 0.27 3.90
N ALA A 50 -11.80 -0.75 4.51
CA ALA A 50 -12.59 -1.75 3.79
C ALA A 50 -13.87 -1.15 3.17
N ARG A 51 -14.53 -0.24 3.88
CA ARG A 51 -15.69 0.49 3.35
C ARG A 51 -15.27 1.38 2.17
N ASP A 52 -14.17 2.11 2.31
CA ASP A 52 -13.70 3.04 1.28
C ASP A 52 -13.23 2.30 0.03
N SER A 53 -12.59 1.12 0.17
CA SER A 53 -12.28 0.26 -0.99
C SER A 53 -13.53 -0.21 -1.71
N ALA A 54 -14.56 -0.66 -0.98
CA ALA A 54 -15.83 -1.07 -1.58
C ALA A 54 -16.51 0.10 -2.32
N LEU A 55 -16.51 1.31 -1.73
CA LEU A 55 -17.08 2.51 -2.36
C LEU A 55 -16.33 2.90 -3.65
N LEU A 56 -15.00 2.78 -3.67
CA LEU A 56 -14.20 3.03 -4.87
C LEU A 56 -14.51 2.02 -5.97
N ASP A 57 -14.66 0.74 -5.63
CA ASP A 57 -15.04 -0.30 -6.59
C ASP A 57 -16.42 0.00 -7.19
N PHE A 58 -17.42 0.32 -6.36
CA PHE A 58 -18.76 0.71 -6.84
C PHE A 58 -18.73 1.96 -7.73
N ARG A 59 -17.94 2.98 -7.38
CA ARG A 59 -17.77 4.17 -8.25
C ARG A 59 -17.15 3.79 -9.59
N SER A 60 -16.15 2.91 -9.59
CA SER A 60 -15.49 2.45 -10.80
C SER A 60 -16.42 1.65 -11.72
N LEU A 61 -17.34 0.86 -11.14
CA LEU A 61 -18.40 0.15 -11.86
C LEU A 61 -19.40 1.13 -12.47
N ARG A 62 -19.86 2.13 -11.69
CA ARG A 62 -20.82 3.13 -12.15
C ARG A 62 -20.28 3.98 -13.30
N GLN A 63 -18.98 4.30 -13.29
CA GLN A 63 -18.36 5.13 -14.32
C GLN A 63 -17.99 4.36 -15.60
N ASN A 64 -18.05 3.02 -15.59
CA ASN A 64 -17.62 2.21 -16.73
C ASN A 64 -18.68 1.14 -17.09
N PRO A 65 -19.50 1.36 -18.14
CA PRO A 65 -20.64 0.50 -18.46
C PRO A 65 -20.24 -0.95 -18.73
N LYS A 66 -19.08 -1.18 -19.38
CA LYS A 66 -18.56 -2.54 -19.61
C LYS A 66 -18.26 -3.31 -18.33
N LYS A 67 -17.79 -2.63 -17.29
CA LYS A 67 -17.52 -3.29 -16.00
C LYS A 67 -18.81 -3.59 -15.24
N LEU A 68 -19.81 -2.71 -15.36
CA LEU A 68 -21.12 -2.92 -14.79
C LEU A 68 -21.82 -4.14 -15.41
N ASP A 69 -21.78 -4.27 -16.74
CA ASP A 69 -22.37 -5.41 -17.46
C ASP A 69 -21.76 -6.73 -16.99
N ASN A 70 -20.43 -6.82 -16.95
CA ASN A 70 -19.72 -8.00 -16.44
C ASN A 70 -20.06 -8.31 -14.96
N TYR A 71 -20.23 -7.28 -14.14
CA TYR A 71 -20.59 -7.45 -12.72
C TYR A 71 -22.02 -7.99 -12.57
N VAL A 72 -22.98 -7.45 -13.33
CA VAL A 72 -24.36 -7.94 -13.37
C VAL A 72 -24.41 -9.38 -13.88
N GLU A 73 -23.68 -9.70 -14.95
CA GLU A 73 -23.58 -11.07 -15.47
C GLU A 73 -22.98 -12.04 -14.43
N SER A 74 -21.98 -11.61 -13.64
CA SER A 74 -21.39 -12.45 -12.59
C SER A 74 -22.36 -12.80 -11.45
N ILE A 75 -23.30 -11.91 -11.14
CA ILE A 75 -24.28 -12.06 -10.06
C ILE A 75 -25.50 -12.85 -10.54
N PHE A 76 -26.03 -12.50 -11.72
CA PHE A 76 -27.29 -13.01 -12.22
C PHE A 76 -27.13 -14.14 -13.25
N GLY A 77 -25.97 -14.23 -13.93
CA GLY A 77 -25.67 -15.26 -14.93
C GLY A 77 -25.30 -16.62 -14.35
N LYS A 78 -25.06 -16.73 -13.04
CA LYS A 78 -24.76 -18.02 -12.36
C LYS A 78 -25.99 -18.90 -12.06
N GLN A 79 -27.19 -18.54 -12.53
CA GLN A 79 -28.42 -19.33 -12.30
C GLN A 79 -28.73 -20.38 -13.37
N LYS A 80 -27.74 -21.04 -13.96
CA LYS A 80 -27.96 -22.25 -14.79
C LYS A 80 -27.22 -23.44 -14.23
#